data_AF-A0A969NXB8-F1
#
_entry.id   AF-A0A969NXB8-F1
#
_cell.length_a   1.000
_cell.length_b   1.000
_cell.length_c   1.000
_cell.angle_alpha   90.00
_cell.angle_beta   90.00
_cell.angle_gamma   90.00
#
_symmetry.space_group_name_H-M   'P 1'
#
loop_
_entity.id
_entity.type
_entity.pdbx_description
1 polymer ?
#
loop_
_entity_poly.entity_id
_entity_poly.type
_entity_poly.pdbx_seq_one_letter_code
_entity_poly.pdbx_strand_id
1 'polypeptide(L)'
;MPTYTAGPSPTSQPTFTPLPTYTAGPSPTPLPTYTAGPTPPRTNDPTLSQQALEFRLVANVDALLGTDTTQRNREQDRLRDAIRQQFAGLRGQRAGIVLTFGLAPTPAEGGRLSREINELLQDTLPDIFGGAVMRDFHNIQGDPALRGTVEMEVYVLVQP
;
A
#
# COMPACT_ATOMS: atom_id res chain seq x y z
N MET A 1 -91.19 29.12 64.17
CA MET A 1 -90.25 28.80 63.07
C MET A 1 -88.89 29.35 63.44
N PRO A 2 -87.79 28.57 63.48
CA PRO A 2 -86.47 29.16 63.56
C PRO A 2 -85.90 29.31 62.13
N THR A 3 -85.72 30.57 61.76
CA THR A 3 -85.00 31.03 60.57
C THR A 3 -83.52 30.69 60.71
N TYR A 4 -82.95 30.01 59.71
CA TYR A 4 -81.51 29.80 59.61
C TYR A 4 -80.86 31.01 58.92
N THR A 5 -80.02 31.73 59.66
CA THR A 5 -79.18 32.81 59.13
C THR A 5 -77.95 32.20 58.47
N ALA A 6 -77.69 32.56 57.20
CA ALA A 6 -76.50 32.11 56.47
C ALA A 6 -75.22 32.67 57.11
N GLY A 7 -74.30 31.77 57.48
CA GLY A 7 -72.94 32.12 57.88
C GLY A 7 -72.07 32.52 56.67
N PRO A 8 -70.97 33.26 56.89
CA PRO A 8 -70.17 33.83 55.81
C PRO A 8 -69.51 32.78 54.92
N SER A 9 -69.42 33.10 53.62
CA SER A 9 -68.78 32.32 52.57
C SER A 9 -67.29 32.07 52.88
N PRO A 10 -66.76 30.85 52.67
CA PRO A 10 -65.34 30.59 52.87
C PRO A 10 -64.49 31.36 51.86
N THR A 11 -63.44 32.00 52.36
CA THR A 11 -62.41 32.73 51.59
C THR A 11 -61.63 31.75 50.71
N SER A 12 -61.37 32.12 49.45
CA SER A 12 -60.61 31.29 48.50
C SER A 12 -59.17 31.02 48.96
N GLN A 13 -58.74 29.77 48.86
CA GLN A 13 -57.40 29.30 49.24
C GLN A 13 -56.28 29.90 48.38
N PRO A 14 -55.03 30.01 48.91
CA PRO A 14 -53.89 30.48 48.15
C PRO A 14 -53.49 29.48 47.04
N THR A 15 -53.16 30.01 45.86
CA THR A 15 -52.63 29.26 44.73
C THR A 15 -51.15 28.92 44.97
N PHE A 16 -50.79 27.63 44.90
CA PHE A 16 -49.41 27.18 45.02
C PHE A 16 -48.59 27.50 43.76
N THR A 17 -47.43 28.12 43.93
CA THR A 17 -46.45 28.34 42.85
C THR A 17 -45.75 27.00 42.53
N PRO A 18 -45.62 26.59 41.25
CA PRO A 18 -44.92 25.34 40.91
C PRO A 18 -43.40 25.45 41.17
N LEU A 19 -42.79 24.34 41.59
CA LEU A 19 -41.34 24.23 41.77
C LEU A 19 -40.61 24.33 40.40
N PRO A 20 -39.38 24.85 40.36
CA PRO A 20 -38.58 24.85 39.15
C PRO A 20 -38.27 23.42 38.70
N THR A 21 -38.34 23.19 37.39
CA THR A 21 -37.92 21.92 36.78
C THR A 21 -36.40 21.93 36.60
N TYR A 22 -35.72 20.91 37.13
CA TYR A 22 -34.27 20.76 36.96
C TYR A 22 -33.94 20.26 35.55
N THR A 23 -33.13 21.00 34.81
CA THR A 23 -32.56 20.56 33.53
C THR A 23 -31.46 19.54 33.80
N ALA A 24 -31.51 18.39 33.13
CA ALA A 24 -30.44 17.40 33.20
C ALA A 24 -29.11 18.00 32.69
N GLY A 25 -28.03 17.80 33.45
CA GLY A 25 -26.68 18.22 33.05
C GLY A 25 -26.18 17.45 31.82
N PRO A 26 -25.14 17.96 31.14
CA PRO A 26 -24.58 17.31 29.95
C PRO A 26 -24.00 15.93 30.30
N SER A 27 -24.21 14.96 29.41
CA SER A 27 -23.60 13.63 29.50
C SER A 27 -22.08 13.72 29.35
N PRO A 28 -21.28 12.97 30.13
CA PRO A 28 -19.83 12.97 29.98
C PRO A 28 -19.43 12.45 28.60
N THR A 29 -18.50 13.16 27.96
CA THR A 29 -17.91 12.79 26.67
C THR A 29 -17.09 11.51 26.85
N PRO A 30 -17.23 10.49 25.97
CA PRO A 30 -16.38 9.30 26.04
C PRO A 30 -14.92 9.68 25.83
N LEU A 31 -14.04 9.08 26.63
CA LEU A 31 -12.59 9.27 26.52
C LEU A 31 -12.08 8.75 25.17
N PRO A 32 -11.02 9.36 24.59
CA PRO A 32 -10.42 8.86 23.37
C PRO A 32 -9.93 7.43 23.57
N THR A 33 -10.27 6.56 22.64
CA THR A 33 -9.72 5.20 22.58
C THR A 33 -8.37 5.29 21.87
N TYR A 34 -7.29 4.94 22.56
CA TYR A 34 -5.96 4.90 21.96
C TYR A 34 -5.85 3.66 21.05
N THR A 35 -5.51 3.88 19.78
CA THR A 35 -5.07 2.79 18.89
C THR A 35 -3.72 2.28 19.41
N ALA A 36 -3.61 0.97 19.66
CA ALA A 36 -2.34 0.37 20.03
C ALA A 36 -1.27 0.68 18.96
N GLY A 37 -0.08 1.11 19.39
CA GLY A 37 1.05 1.32 18.50
C GLY A 37 1.49 0.02 17.81
N PRO A 38 2.31 0.10 16.76
CA PRO A 38 2.78 -1.08 16.05
C PRO A 38 3.54 -2.01 17.01
N THR A 39 3.19 -3.29 17.02
CA THR A 39 3.95 -4.34 17.71
C THR A 39 5.35 -4.41 17.07
N PRO A 40 6.44 -4.38 17.85
CA PRO A 40 7.77 -4.59 17.28
C PRO A 40 7.83 -5.96 16.56
N PRO A 41 8.56 -6.07 15.44
CA PRO A 41 8.71 -7.34 14.74
C PRO A 41 9.26 -8.39 15.72
N ARG A 42 8.83 -9.65 15.58
CA ARG A 42 9.41 -10.70 16.42
C ARG A 42 10.90 -10.76 16.08
N THR A 43 11.74 -11.03 17.09
CA THR A 43 13.20 -11.11 16.93
C THR A 43 13.69 -12.12 15.90
N ASN A 44 12.80 -12.96 15.36
CA ASN A 44 13.10 -13.96 14.32
C ASN A 44 12.38 -13.69 12.99
N ASP A 45 11.65 -12.59 12.86
CA ASP A 45 11.01 -12.24 11.60
C ASP A 45 12.09 -11.71 10.63
N PRO A 46 12.12 -12.19 9.37
CA PRO A 46 13.09 -11.71 8.40
C PRO A 46 12.90 -10.21 8.17
N THR A 47 14.00 -9.46 8.18
CA THR A 47 14.00 -8.02 7.91
C THR A 47 14.46 -7.76 6.48
N LEU A 48 14.30 -6.54 5.98
CA LEU A 48 14.84 -6.14 4.68
C LEU A 48 16.27 -5.62 4.84
N SER A 49 17.09 -5.84 3.82
CA SER A 49 18.39 -5.18 3.69
C SER A 49 18.21 -3.66 3.72
N GLN A 50 19.14 -2.93 4.36
CA GLN A 50 19.08 -1.47 4.40
C GLN A 50 19.49 -0.83 3.06
N GLN A 51 20.31 -1.54 2.28
CA GLN A 51 20.79 -1.11 0.98
C GLN A 51 20.12 -1.94 -0.12
N ALA A 52 19.76 -1.27 -1.21
CA ALA A 52 19.34 -1.91 -2.43
C ALA A 52 20.54 -2.49 -3.16
N LEU A 53 20.34 -3.64 -3.80
CA LEU A 53 21.21 -4.14 -4.83
C LEU A 53 20.69 -3.63 -6.17
N GLU A 54 21.51 -2.87 -6.87
CA GLU A 54 21.14 -2.24 -8.13
C GLU A 54 21.48 -3.15 -9.32
N PHE A 55 20.52 -3.30 -10.22
CA PHE A 55 20.69 -4.09 -11.43
C PHE A 55 20.17 -3.35 -12.65
N ARG A 56 20.76 -3.64 -13.79
CA ARG A 56 20.38 -3.05 -15.07
C ARG A 56 20.20 -4.12 -16.12
N LEU A 57 19.09 -4.06 -16.84
CA LEU A 57 18.83 -4.84 -18.04
C LEU A 57 18.56 -3.91 -19.21
N VAL A 58 18.77 -4.41 -20.42
CA VAL A 58 18.42 -3.70 -21.65
C VAL A 58 17.55 -4.63 -22.46
N ALA A 59 16.38 -4.17 -22.87
CA ALA A 59 15.42 -4.90 -23.67
C ALA A 59 15.25 -4.25 -25.05
N ASN A 60 15.02 -5.08 -26.06
CA ASN A 60 14.46 -4.62 -27.32
C ASN A 60 12.95 -4.40 -27.14
N VAL A 61 12.57 -3.15 -26.88
CA VAL A 61 11.18 -2.77 -26.57
C VAL A 61 10.22 -3.14 -27.70
N ASP A 62 10.63 -2.97 -28.96
CA ASP A 62 9.75 -3.23 -30.09
C ASP A 62 9.48 -4.72 -30.28
N ALA A 63 10.47 -5.58 -29.97
CA ALA A 63 10.28 -7.03 -29.95
C ALA A 63 9.45 -7.47 -28.74
N LEU A 64 9.78 -6.97 -27.54
CA LEU A 64 9.16 -7.39 -26.28
C LEU A 64 7.70 -6.94 -26.17
N LEU A 65 7.44 -5.67 -26.47
CA LEU A 65 6.11 -5.06 -26.32
C LEU A 65 5.28 -5.07 -27.61
N GLY A 66 5.88 -5.48 -28.73
CA GLY A 66 5.23 -5.61 -30.03
C GLY A 66 4.28 -6.81 -30.13
N THR A 67 3.56 -6.93 -31.24
CA THR A 67 2.51 -7.96 -31.43
C THR A 67 3.02 -9.27 -32.04
N ASP A 68 4.25 -9.30 -32.59
CA ASP A 68 4.85 -10.51 -33.13
C ASP A 68 5.28 -11.44 -32.00
N THR A 69 4.51 -12.51 -31.78
CA THR A 69 4.75 -13.51 -30.74
C THR A 69 6.11 -14.19 -30.89
N THR A 70 6.61 -14.38 -32.12
CA THR A 70 7.89 -15.05 -32.32
C THR A 70 9.04 -14.16 -31.90
N GLN A 71 9.01 -12.88 -32.28
CA GLN A 71 10.02 -11.91 -31.84
C GLN A 71 9.95 -11.68 -30.34
N ARG A 72 8.74 -11.58 -29.78
CA ARG A 72 8.53 -11.45 -28.34
C ARG A 72 9.14 -12.63 -27.60
N ASN A 73 8.85 -13.87 -28.00
CA ASN A 73 9.36 -15.06 -27.33
C ASN A 73 10.90 -15.12 -27.35
N ARG A 74 11.51 -14.80 -28.51
CA ARG A 74 12.98 -14.74 -28.62
C ARG A 74 13.58 -13.69 -27.68
N GLU A 75 12.96 -12.53 -27.60
CA GLU A 75 13.43 -11.46 -26.72
C GLU A 75 13.23 -11.80 -25.25
N GLN A 76 12.11 -12.42 -24.88
CA GLN A 76 11.90 -12.96 -23.55
C GLN A 76 12.96 -14.00 -23.20
N ASP A 77 13.27 -14.96 -24.08
CA ASP A 77 14.30 -15.98 -23.84
C ASP A 77 15.68 -15.36 -23.61
N ARG A 78 16.06 -14.37 -24.44
CA ARG A 78 17.29 -13.60 -24.24
C ARG A 78 17.32 -12.89 -22.87
N LEU A 79 16.19 -12.31 -22.47
CA LEU A 79 16.04 -11.65 -21.17
C LEU A 79 16.09 -12.64 -20.01
N ARG A 80 15.49 -13.83 -20.13
CA ARG A 80 15.60 -14.90 -19.13
C ARG A 80 17.05 -15.30 -18.91
N ASP A 81 17.83 -15.43 -19.98
CA ASP A 81 19.26 -15.72 -19.88
C ASP A 81 20.05 -14.58 -19.22
N ALA A 82 19.77 -13.33 -19.61
CA ALA A 82 20.37 -12.15 -18.99
C ALA A 82 20.03 -12.06 -17.49
N ILE A 83 18.79 -12.33 -17.11
CA ILE A 83 18.33 -12.39 -15.71
C ILE A 83 19.12 -13.46 -14.94
N ARG A 84 19.22 -14.69 -15.46
CA ARG A 84 19.98 -15.76 -14.78
C ARG A 84 21.43 -15.39 -14.54
N GLN A 85 22.06 -14.70 -15.48
CA GLN A 85 23.45 -14.26 -15.37
C GLN A 85 23.59 -13.11 -14.37
N GLN A 86 22.79 -12.06 -14.53
CA GLN A 86 22.86 -10.84 -13.74
C GLN A 86 22.57 -11.09 -12.25
N PHE A 87 21.64 -12.00 -11.95
CA PHE A 87 21.21 -12.32 -10.59
C PHE A 87 21.86 -13.59 -10.02
N ALA A 88 22.87 -14.16 -10.69
CA ALA A 88 23.56 -15.36 -10.21
C ALA A 88 24.16 -15.21 -8.80
N GLY A 89 24.57 -13.98 -8.44
CA GLY A 89 25.10 -13.66 -7.10
C GLY A 89 24.06 -13.67 -5.98
N LEU A 90 22.76 -13.68 -6.29
CA LEU A 90 21.68 -13.74 -5.29
C LEU A 90 21.20 -15.16 -5.00
N ARG A 91 21.86 -16.18 -5.55
CA ARG A 91 21.48 -17.58 -5.30
C ARG A 91 21.51 -17.87 -3.79
N GLY A 92 20.41 -18.43 -3.29
CA GLY A 92 20.21 -18.70 -1.86
C GLY A 92 19.70 -17.50 -1.05
N GLN A 93 19.59 -16.32 -1.64
CA GLN A 93 18.92 -15.16 -1.05
C GLN A 93 17.48 -15.06 -1.59
N ARG A 94 16.62 -14.39 -0.84
CA ARG A 94 15.24 -14.10 -1.25
C ARG A 94 15.06 -12.60 -1.35
N ALA A 95 14.52 -12.11 -2.45
CA ALA A 95 14.09 -10.72 -2.56
C ALA A 95 12.84 -10.50 -1.70
N GLY A 96 12.82 -9.40 -0.97
CA GLY A 96 11.66 -8.94 -0.21
C GLY A 96 10.92 -7.84 -0.96
N ILE A 97 11.63 -6.82 -1.45
CA ILE A 97 11.07 -5.75 -2.28
C ILE A 97 11.90 -5.62 -3.57
N VAL A 98 11.22 -5.43 -4.69
CA VAL A 98 11.84 -5.08 -5.98
C VAL A 98 11.16 -3.86 -6.56
N LEU A 99 11.94 -2.80 -6.82
CA LEU A 99 11.47 -1.61 -7.53
C LEU A 99 12.06 -1.63 -8.94
N THR A 100 11.22 -1.54 -9.96
CA THR A 100 11.62 -1.71 -11.36
C THR A 100 11.24 -0.47 -12.17
N PHE A 101 12.23 0.15 -12.81
CA PHE A 101 12.11 1.41 -13.53
C PHE A 101 12.42 1.22 -15.01
N GLY A 102 11.39 1.26 -15.85
CA GLY A 102 11.50 1.19 -17.30
C GLY A 102 11.76 2.57 -17.89
N LEU A 103 12.90 2.74 -18.55
CA LEU A 103 13.28 3.97 -19.23
C LEU A 103 12.66 3.99 -20.62
N ALA A 104 11.74 4.93 -20.84
CA ALA A 104 11.03 5.07 -22.10
C ALA A 104 10.56 6.52 -22.33
N PRO A 105 10.28 6.92 -23.59
CA PRO A 105 9.78 8.26 -23.88
C PRO A 105 8.39 8.56 -23.28
N THR A 106 7.61 7.53 -22.94
CA THR A 106 6.27 7.70 -22.37
C THR A 106 6.06 6.85 -21.11
N PRO A 107 5.25 7.32 -20.14
CA PRO A 107 4.86 6.55 -18.96
C PRO A 107 4.24 5.19 -19.28
N ALA A 108 3.39 5.13 -20.31
CA ALA A 108 2.69 3.92 -20.69
C ALA A 108 3.65 2.84 -21.20
N GLU A 109 4.63 3.20 -22.03
CA GLU A 109 5.64 2.27 -22.50
C GLU A 109 6.56 1.82 -21.36
N GLY A 110 7.06 2.76 -20.55
CA GLY A 110 7.94 2.44 -19.42
C GLY A 110 7.27 1.54 -18.38
N GLY A 111 6.00 1.80 -18.04
CA GLY A 111 5.24 0.96 -17.11
C GLY A 111 4.99 -0.45 -17.65
N ARG A 112 4.69 -0.59 -18.95
CA ARG A 112 4.56 -1.91 -19.60
C ARG A 112 5.88 -2.67 -19.60
N LEU A 113 6.98 -1.98 -19.91
CA LEU A 113 8.32 -2.56 -19.90
C LEU A 113 8.70 -3.08 -18.50
N SER A 114 8.51 -2.28 -17.45
CA SER A 114 8.79 -2.70 -16.06
C SER A 114 7.95 -3.90 -15.63
N ARG A 115 6.67 -3.92 -16.01
CA ARG A 115 5.78 -5.03 -15.69
C ARG A 115 6.23 -6.33 -16.33
N GLU A 116 6.57 -6.30 -17.61
CA GLU A 116 7.05 -7.46 -18.34
C GLU A 116 8.35 -8.01 -17.72
N ILE A 117 9.27 -7.12 -17.31
CA ILE A 117 10.48 -7.55 -16.59
C ILE A 117 10.14 -8.18 -15.24
N ASN A 118 9.21 -7.61 -14.47
CA ASN A 118 8.79 -8.20 -13.19
C ASN A 118 8.22 -9.61 -13.36
N GLU A 119 7.39 -9.82 -14.38
CA GLU A 119 6.85 -11.15 -14.72
C GLU A 119 7.99 -12.11 -15.08
N LEU A 120 8.93 -11.70 -15.94
CA LEU A 120 10.09 -12.52 -16.30
C LEU A 120 10.99 -12.84 -15.10
N LEU A 121 11.18 -11.92 -14.15
CA LEU A 121 11.96 -12.18 -12.93
C LEU A 121 11.32 -13.29 -12.09
N GLN A 122 10.01 -13.21 -11.87
CA GLN A 122 9.26 -14.22 -11.09
C GLN A 122 9.26 -15.58 -11.79
N ASP A 123 9.06 -15.61 -13.10
CA ASP A 123 9.06 -16.86 -13.88
C ASP A 123 10.45 -17.50 -13.95
N THR A 124 11.50 -16.69 -14.08
CA THR A 124 12.86 -17.18 -14.33
C THR A 124 13.56 -17.62 -13.05
N LEU A 125 13.35 -16.88 -11.95
CA LEU A 125 14.03 -17.07 -10.68
C LEU A 125 13.01 -17.03 -9.52
N PRO A 126 12.04 -17.97 -9.49
CA PRO A 126 10.97 -17.98 -8.49
C PRO A 126 11.50 -18.13 -7.06
N ASP A 127 12.62 -18.80 -6.86
CA ASP A 127 13.24 -18.96 -5.53
C ASP A 127 13.71 -17.62 -4.94
N ILE A 128 14.13 -16.69 -5.81
CA ILE A 128 14.59 -15.36 -5.41
C ILE A 128 13.39 -14.40 -5.35
N PHE A 129 12.57 -14.33 -6.40
CA PHE A 129 11.57 -13.27 -6.56
C PHE A 129 10.12 -13.68 -6.31
N GLY A 130 9.81 -14.98 -6.20
CA GLY A 130 8.43 -15.47 -6.14
C GLY A 130 7.63 -15.01 -4.91
N GLY A 131 8.31 -14.57 -3.85
CA GLY A 131 7.67 -13.99 -2.65
C GLY A 131 7.89 -12.48 -2.50
N ALA A 132 8.51 -11.82 -3.47
CA ALA A 132 8.86 -10.42 -3.37
C ALA A 132 7.65 -9.52 -3.67
N VAL A 133 7.55 -8.40 -2.95
CA VAL A 133 6.65 -7.31 -3.32
C VAL A 133 7.33 -6.52 -4.43
N MET A 134 6.74 -6.54 -5.62
CA MET A 134 7.30 -5.87 -6.79
C MET A 134 6.48 -4.65 -7.15
N ARG A 135 7.16 -3.56 -7.53
CA ARG A 135 6.51 -2.34 -7.99
C ARG A 135 7.09 -1.88 -9.32
N ASP A 136 6.21 -1.67 -10.29
CA ASP A 136 6.52 -1.08 -11.58
C ASP A 136 6.48 0.44 -11.51
N PHE A 137 7.57 1.06 -11.93
CA PHE A 137 7.71 2.49 -12.15
C PHE A 137 8.19 2.73 -13.58
N HIS A 138 8.15 3.98 -14.01
CA HIS A 138 8.69 4.42 -15.28
C HIS A 138 9.57 5.64 -15.05
N ASN A 139 10.59 5.79 -15.89
CA ASN A 139 11.37 7.01 -15.98
C ASN A 139 11.21 7.56 -17.40
N ILE A 140 10.74 8.80 -17.50
CA ILE A 140 10.51 9.45 -18.80
C ILE A 140 11.87 9.86 -19.34
N GLN A 141 12.33 9.16 -20.37
CA GLN A 141 13.64 9.37 -20.97
C GLN A 141 13.48 9.66 -22.46
N GLY A 142 13.94 10.84 -22.88
CA GLY A 142 13.89 11.30 -24.26
C GLY A 142 15.06 10.80 -25.11
N ASP A 143 16.15 10.35 -24.49
CA ASP A 143 17.29 9.79 -25.20
C ASP A 143 16.96 8.40 -25.78
N PRO A 144 16.91 8.24 -27.12
CA PRO A 144 16.64 6.95 -27.75
C PRO A 144 17.64 5.86 -27.39
N ALA A 145 18.88 6.21 -27.02
CA ALA A 145 19.90 5.24 -26.63
C ALA A 145 19.62 4.57 -25.28
N LEU A 146 18.78 5.19 -24.45
CA LEU A 146 18.39 4.68 -23.13
C LEU A 146 17.03 3.98 -23.14
N ARG A 147 16.23 4.16 -24.20
CA ARG A 147 14.93 3.48 -24.35
C ARG A 147 15.13 1.97 -24.27
N GLY A 148 14.32 1.32 -23.43
CA GLY A 148 14.41 -0.13 -23.21
C GLY A 148 15.38 -0.54 -22.11
N THR A 149 16.12 0.41 -21.52
CA THR A 149 16.81 0.17 -20.27
C THR A 149 15.80 -0.05 -19.16
N VAL A 150 16.06 -1.04 -18.31
CA VAL A 150 15.32 -1.28 -17.07
C VAL A 150 16.31 -1.29 -15.92
N GLU A 151 16.10 -0.39 -14.97
CA GLU A 151 16.85 -0.29 -13.73
C GLU A 151 16.05 -0.92 -12.60
N MET A 152 16.71 -1.65 -11.72
CA MET A 152 16.05 -2.37 -10.64
C MET A 152 16.81 -2.18 -9.33
N GLU A 153 16.04 -1.96 -8.27
CA GLU A 153 16.52 -1.95 -6.89
C GLU A 153 15.93 -3.16 -6.17
N VAL A 154 16.79 -4.05 -5.70
CA VAL A 154 16.40 -5.27 -5.00
C VAL A 154 16.82 -5.20 -3.54
N TYR A 155 15.83 -5.23 -2.65
CA TYR A 155 16.03 -5.36 -1.21
C TYR A 155 15.82 -6.81 -0.83
N VAL A 156 16.86 -7.44 -0.28
CA VAL A 156 16.84 -8.86 0.08
C VAL A 156 16.36 -9.06 1.51
N LEU A 157 15.75 -10.21 1.78
CA LEU A 157 15.41 -10.63 3.13
C LEU A 157 16.67 -11.07 3.87
N VAL A 158 16.87 -10.52 5.06
CA VAL A 158 17.97 -10.85 5.96
C VAL A 158 17.39 -11.60 7.16
N GLN A 159 17.90 -12.80 7.42
CA GLN A 159 17.60 -13.51 8.66
C GLN A 159 18.49 -12.93 9.77
N PRO A 160 17.94 -12.69 10.98
CA PRO A 160 18.70 -12.22 12.12
C PRO A 160 19.74 -13.25 12.60
#